data_AF-A0A5J4P805-F1
#
_entry.id   AF-A0A5J4P805-F1
#
_cell.length_a   1.000
_cell.length_b   1.000
_cell.length_c   1.000
_cell.angle_alpha   90.00
_cell.angle_beta   90.00
_cell.angle_gamma   90.00
#
_symmetry.space_group_name_H-M   'P 1'
#
loop_
_entity.id
_entity.type
_entity.pdbx_description
1 polymer ?
#
loop_
_entity_poly.entity_id
_entity_poly.type
_entity_poly.pdbx_seq_one_letter_code
_entity_poly.pdbx_strand_id
1 'polypeptide(L)'
;PCLITIHPDEILQLQECSDDYSAMHIVYSKEFINALSAYIKERLPFYLDIYNSPVFNLSDEELNSYMEYFIKAKEIVSNADNPFRLQTIIHLTMFFFYSKTYQFRKAKGETVKTIQNPLVTNFLKLVRENYKTYHSLDFYANKLCVSSKYLTTLVKRKTGTTATDWIEKYIILEAQ
;
A
#
# COMPACT_ATOMS: atom_id res chain seq x y z
N PRO A 1 19.56 -3.16 -9.73
CA PRO A 1 18.18 -3.55 -10.12
C PRO A 1 17.16 -2.70 -9.35
N CYS A 2 15.94 -2.54 -9.86
CA CYS A 2 14.91 -1.75 -9.17
C CYS A 2 13.53 -2.40 -9.26
N LEU A 3 12.68 -2.13 -8.28
CA LEU A 3 11.25 -2.37 -8.32
C LEU A 3 10.57 -1.05 -8.69
N ILE A 4 9.66 -1.11 -9.67
CA ILE A 4 8.79 0.01 -10.03
C ILE A 4 7.35 -0.42 -9.73
N THR A 5 6.63 0.41 -8.98
CA THR A 5 5.19 0.22 -8.72
C THR A 5 4.41 1.25 -9.50
N ILE A 6 3.44 0.78 -10.28
CA ILE A 6 2.57 1.61 -11.12
C ILE A 6 1.16 1.46 -10.58
N HIS A 7 0.54 2.58 -10.25
CA HIS A 7 -0.82 2.64 -9.75
C HIS A 7 -1.83 2.77 -10.90
N PRO A 8 -3.09 2.37 -10.67
CA PRO A 8 -4.18 2.71 -11.58
C PRO A 8 -4.17 4.22 -11.88
N ASP A 9 -4.45 4.57 -13.13
CA ASP A 9 -4.52 5.96 -13.65
C ASP A 9 -3.17 6.70 -13.81
N GLU A 10 -2.04 6.05 -13.51
CA GLU A 10 -0.73 6.57 -13.89
C GLU A 10 -0.40 6.29 -15.37
N ILE A 11 0.12 7.30 -16.07
CA ILE A 11 0.59 7.16 -17.45
C ILE A 11 2.10 6.93 -17.41
N LEU A 12 2.53 5.76 -17.91
CA LEU A 12 3.94 5.44 -18.04
C LEU A 12 4.41 5.74 -19.47
N GLN A 13 5.43 6.59 -19.59
CA GLN A 13 6.08 6.89 -20.86
C GLN A 13 7.52 6.37 -20.85
N LEU A 14 7.80 5.36 -21.69
CA LEU A 14 9.15 4.86 -21.90
C LEU A 14 9.90 5.85 -22.82
N GLN A 15 10.97 6.46 -22.30
CA GLN A 15 11.80 7.42 -23.04
C GLN A 15 12.94 6.71 -23.79
N GLU A 16 13.61 5.79 -23.10
CA GLU A 16 14.78 5.08 -23.60
C GLU A 16 14.83 3.68 -22.98
N CYS A 17 15.34 2.71 -23.72
CA CYS A 17 15.52 1.33 -23.28
C CYS A 17 16.86 0.83 -23.82
N SER A 18 17.72 0.32 -22.95
CA SER A 18 18.99 -0.29 -23.37
C SER A 18 18.76 -1.65 -24.02
N ASP A 19 19.70 -2.10 -24.86
CA ASP A 19 19.62 -3.39 -25.55
C ASP A 19 19.67 -4.60 -24.60
N ASP A 20 20.27 -4.43 -23.42
CA ASP A 20 20.41 -5.44 -22.37
C ASP A 20 19.30 -5.37 -21.30
N TYR A 21 18.30 -4.51 -21.51
CA TYR A 21 17.21 -4.35 -20.56
C TYR A 21 16.39 -5.64 -20.41
N SER A 22 16.17 -6.03 -19.16
CA SER A 22 15.29 -7.13 -18.81
C SER A 22 14.40 -6.75 -17.63
N ALA A 23 13.15 -7.15 -17.69
CA ALA A 23 12.17 -6.85 -16.66
C ALA A 23 11.14 -7.95 -16.50
N MET A 24 10.57 -7.99 -15.31
CA MET A 24 9.52 -8.90 -14.91
C MET A 24 8.36 -8.06 -14.38
N HIS A 25 7.15 -8.37 -14.84
CA HIS A 25 5.96 -7.62 -14.48
C HIS A 25 4.94 -8.53 -13.80
N ILE A 26 4.36 -8.02 -12.71
CA ILE A 26 3.21 -8.62 -12.03
C ILE A 26 2.07 -7.62 -12.13
N VAL A 27 0.98 -8.03 -12.76
CA VAL A 27 -0.21 -7.21 -12.93
C VAL A 27 -1.34 -7.83 -12.13
N TYR A 28 -1.91 -7.06 -11.23
CA TYR A 28 -3.06 -7.47 -10.43
C TYR A 28 -4.35 -6.95 -11.05
N SER A 29 -5.35 -7.80 -11.21
CA SER A 29 -6.69 -7.35 -11.59
C SER A 29 -7.35 -6.61 -10.42
N LYS A 30 -8.32 -5.74 -10.72
CA LYS A 30 -9.09 -5.02 -9.69
C LYS A 30 -9.78 -6.00 -8.73
N GLU A 31 -10.32 -7.09 -9.26
CA GLU A 31 -11.00 -8.13 -8.50
C GLU A 31 -10.03 -8.82 -7.53
N PHE A 32 -8.81 -9.10 -7.96
CA PHE A 32 -7.79 -9.68 -7.09
C PHE A 32 -7.37 -8.72 -5.98
N ILE A 33 -7.15 -7.45 -6.29
CA ILE A 33 -6.83 -6.42 -5.28
C ILE A 33 -7.98 -6.30 -4.27
N ASN A 34 -9.23 -6.30 -4.74
CA ASN A 34 -10.40 -6.26 -3.87
C ASN A 34 -10.46 -7.50 -2.95
N ALA A 35 -10.22 -8.69 -3.49
CA ALA A 35 -10.17 -9.92 -2.69
C ALA A 35 -9.03 -9.88 -1.65
N LEU A 36 -7.82 -9.48 -2.06
CA LEU A 36 -6.67 -9.33 -1.18
C LEU A 36 -6.94 -8.33 -0.06
N SER A 37 -7.56 -7.20 -0.41
CA SER A 37 -7.84 -6.11 0.53
C SER A 37 -8.76 -6.55 1.67
N ALA A 38 -9.64 -7.54 1.47
CA ALA A 38 -10.52 -8.06 2.51
C ALA A 38 -9.75 -8.65 3.70
N TYR A 39 -8.51 -9.07 3.48
CA TYR A 39 -7.66 -9.68 4.50
C TYR A 39 -6.69 -8.68 5.17
N ILE A 40 -6.40 -7.55 4.53
CA ILE A 40 -5.46 -6.55 5.05
C ILE A 40 -6.21 -5.55 5.96
N LYS A 41 -6.11 -5.73 7.28
CA LYS A 41 -6.78 -4.85 8.27
C LYS A 41 -6.23 -3.40 8.29
N GLU A 42 -4.94 -3.24 7.99
CA GLU A 42 -4.21 -1.97 7.96
C GLU A 42 -3.95 -1.48 6.53
N ARG A 43 -5.00 -1.46 5.68
CA ARG A 43 -4.89 -1.13 4.24
C ARG A 43 -4.10 0.13 3.93
N LEU A 44 -4.26 1.15 4.78
CA LEU A 44 -3.96 2.51 4.41
C LEU A 44 -2.50 2.93 4.67
N PRO A 45 -1.89 2.62 5.84
CA PRO A 45 -0.44 2.79 5.99
C PRO A 45 0.36 2.00 4.94
N PHE A 46 -0.10 0.77 4.64
CA PHE A 46 0.49 -0.08 3.62
C PHE A 46 0.41 0.53 2.22
N TYR A 47 -0.77 1.02 1.82
CA TYR A 47 -0.96 1.69 0.53
C TYR A 47 -0.06 2.92 0.39
N LEU A 48 0.06 3.75 1.44
CA LEU A 48 0.93 4.92 1.39
C LEU A 48 2.41 4.60 1.25
N ASP A 49 2.88 3.55 1.91
CA ASP A 49 4.27 3.14 1.84
C ASP A 49 4.65 2.78 0.40
N ILE A 50 3.72 2.18 -0.35
CA ILE A 50 3.88 1.84 -1.78
C ILE A 50 3.69 3.10 -2.65
N TYR A 51 2.60 3.83 -2.46
CA TYR A 51 2.23 4.99 -3.28
C TYR A 51 3.27 6.12 -3.23
N ASN A 52 3.83 6.40 -2.05
CA ASN A 52 4.81 7.47 -1.90
C ASN A 52 6.22 7.07 -2.34
N SER A 53 6.43 5.86 -2.85
CA SER A 53 7.75 5.36 -3.23
C SER A 53 7.63 4.51 -4.51
N PRO A 54 7.41 5.14 -5.67
CA PRO A 54 7.15 4.42 -6.91
C PRO A 54 8.37 3.66 -7.47
N VAL A 55 9.57 3.98 -6.99
CA VAL A 55 10.83 3.33 -7.39
C VAL A 55 11.63 2.95 -6.15
N PHE A 56 12.00 1.68 -6.07
CA PHE A 56 12.88 1.14 -5.03
C PHE A 56 14.11 0.54 -5.65
N ASN A 57 15.29 1.00 -5.22
CA ASN A 57 16.53 0.30 -5.54
C ASN A 57 16.58 -1.00 -4.76
N LEU A 58 16.87 -2.09 -5.45
CA LEU A 58 17.01 -3.41 -4.87
C LEU A 58 18.48 -3.81 -4.82
N SER A 59 18.87 -4.43 -3.72
CA SER A 59 20.02 -5.33 -3.67
C SER A 59 19.74 -6.61 -4.47
N ASP A 60 20.79 -7.37 -4.77
CA ASP A 60 20.65 -8.65 -5.47
C ASP A 60 19.87 -9.68 -4.64
N GLU A 61 20.04 -9.68 -3.32
CA GLU A 61 19.26 -10.53 -2.40
C GLU A 61 17.77 -10.18 -2.46
N GLU A 62 17.43 -8.89 -2.46
CA GLU A 62 16.05 -8.46 -2.60
C GLU A 62 15.48 -8.85 -3.96
N LEU A 63 16.20 -8.61 -5.05
CA LEU A 63 15.78 -9.02 -6.39
C LEU A 63 15.47 -10.52 -6.43
N ASN A 64 16.36 -11.36 -5.88
CA ASN A 64 16.15 -12.81 -5.83
C ASN A 64 14.86 -13.19 -5.10
N SER A 65 14.56 -12.53 -3.98
CA SER A 65 13.30 -12.79 -3.26
C SER A 65 12.05 -12.35 -4.04
N TYR A 66 12.12 -11.28 -4.86
CA TYR A 66 11.02 -10.91 -5.78
C TYR A 66 10.88 -11.92 -6.92
N MET A 67 12.00 -12.44 -7.45
CA MET A 67 12.02 -13.49 -8.46
C MET A 67 11.40 -14.80 -7.94
N GLU A 68 11.74 -15.22 -6.72
CA GLU A 68 11.14 -16.39 -6.07
C GLU A 68 9.62 -16.24 -5.94
N TYR A 69 9.15 -15.08 -5.48
CA TYR A 69 7.73 -14.76 -5.42
C TYR A 69 7.06 -14.87 -6.79
N PHE A 70 7.67 -14.28 -7.83
CA PHE A 70 7.11 -14.35 -9.18
C PHE A 70 7.03 -15.76 -9.72
N ILE A 71 8.09 -16.55 -9.57
CA ILE A 71 8.11 -17.95 -10.05
C ILE A 71 6.99 -18.74 -9.36
N LYS A 72 6.84 -18.58 -8.03
CA LYS A 72 5.77 -19.24 -7.27
C LYS A 72 4.38 -18.75 -7.65
N ALA A 73 4.20 -17.45 -7.82
CA ALA A 73 2.94 -16.87 -8.26
C ALA A 73 2.54 -17.40 -9.65
N LYS A 74 3.48 -17.46 -10.59
CA LYS A 74 3.27 -18.02 -11.93
C LYS A 74 2.88 -19.49 -11.88
N GLU A 75 3.56 -20.30 -11.06
CA GLU A 75 3.24 -21.71 -10.83
C GLU A 75 1.79 -21.89 -10.34
N ILE A 76 1.38 -21.12 -9.33
CA ILE A 76 0.02 -21.18 -8.76
C ILE A 76 -1.03 -20.76 -9.79
N VAL A 77 -0.82 -19.62 -10.47
CA VAL A 77 -1.79 -19.06 -11.42
C VAL A 77 -1.99 -19.99 -12.63
N SER A 78 -0.92 -20.66 -13.07
CA SER A 78 -0.95 -21.59 -14.21
C SER A 78 -1.70 -22.90 -13.91
N ASN A 79 -1.89 -23.27 -12.64
CA ASN A 79 -2.59 -24.49 -12.25
C ASN A 79 -4.12 -24.26 -12.19
N ALA A 80 -4.75 -24.17 -13.36
CA ALA A 80 -6.16 -23.81 -13.49
C ALA A 80 -7.14 -24.80 -12.85
N ASP A 81 -6.76 -26.07 -12.73
CA ASP A 81 -7.59 -27.14 -12.16
C ASP A 81 -7.61 -27.13 -10.62
N ASN A 82 -6.71 -26.39 -9.98
CA ASN A 82 -6.66 -26.31 -8.52
C ASN A 82 -7.83 -25.44 -7.98
N PRO A 83 -8.80 -26.02 -7.24
CA PRO A 83 -9.94 -25.26 -6.71
C PRO A 83 -9.53 -24.23 -5.65
N PHE A 84 -8.34 -24.37 -5.06
CA PHE A 84 -7.80 -23.43 -4.07
C PHE A 84 -6.89 -22.36 -4.68
N ARG A 85 -6.75 -22.32 -6.01
CA ARG A 85 -5.81 -21.42 -6.71
C ARG A 85 -5.88 -19.98 -6.21
N LEU A 86 -7.09 -19.40 -6.14
CA LEU A 86 -7.30 -18.02 -5.71
C LEU A 86 -6.84 -17.80 -4.26
N GLN A 87 -7.23 -18.69 -3.35
CA GLN A 87 -6.85 -18.60 -1.94
C GLN A 87 -5.33 -18.78 -1.78
N THR A 88 -4.71 -19.69 -2.54
CA THR A 88 -3.27 -19.92 -2.50
C THR A 88 -2.51 -18.66 -2.95
N ILE A 89 -2.89 -18.03 -4.07
CA ILE A 89 -2.20 -16.82 -4.52
C ILE A 89 -2.43 -15.66 -3.54
N ILE A 90 -3.64 -15.49 -2.98
CA ILE A 90 -3.91 -14.46 -1.95
C ILE A 90 -2.99 -14.64 -0.74
N HIS A 91 -2.87 -15.86 -0.20
CA HIS A 91 -2.02 -16.11 0.96
C HIS A 91 -0.53 -15.94 0.65
N LEU A 92 -0.06 -16.37 -0.52
CA LEU A 92 1.32 -16.14 -0.95
C LEU A 92 1.62 -14.64 -1.05
N THR A 93 0.74 -13.90 -1.71
CA THR A 93 0.86 -12.45 -1.88
C THR A 93 0.85 -11.73 -0.53
N MET A 94 -0.02 -12.11 0.41
CA MET A 94 -0.02 -11.55 1.77
C MET A 94 1.27 -11.84 2.53
N PHE A 95 1.73 -13.09 2.51
CA PHE A 95 2.99 -13.47 3.14
C PHE A 95 4.14 -12.62 2.61
N PHE A 96 4.24 -12.51 1.28
CA PHE A 96 5.28 -11.73 0.63
C PHE A 96 5.20 -10.25 1.04
N PHE A 97 4.00 -9.65 0.97
CA PHE A 97 3.81 -8.25 1.33
C PHE A 97 4.15 -7.95 2.79
N TYR A 98 3.73 -8.78 3.75
CA TYR A 98 4.06 -8.55 5.16
C TYR A 98 5.55 -8.69 5.43
N SER A 99 6.21 -9.66 4.80
CA SER A 99 7.67 -9.82 4.87
C SER A 99 8.40 -8.57 4.36
N LYS A 100 8.01 -8.06 3.18
CA LYS A 100 8.60 -6.85 2.58
C LYS A 100 8.30 -5.58 3.36
N THR A 101 7.07 -5.42 3.84
CA THR A 101 6.70 -4.27 4.69
C THR A 101 7.56 -4.23 5.95
N TYR A 102 7.79 -5.38 6.60
CA TYR A 102 8.66 -5.46 7.77
C TYR A 102 10.12 -5.09 7.43
N GLN A 103 10.68 -5.65 6.36
CA GLN A 103 12.04 -5.36 5.91
C GLN A 103 12.22 -3.86 5.62
N PHE A 104 11.28 -3.28 4.88
CA PHE A 104 11.30 -1.87 4.49
C PHE A 104 11.24 -0.93 5.71
N ARG A 105 10.30 -1.17 6.62
CA ARG A 105 10.17 -0.37 7.85
C ARG A 105 11.41 -0.50 8.73
N LYS A 106 11.94 -1.72 8.88
CA LYS A 106 13.19 -1.96 9.60
C LYS A 106 14.36 -1.17 9.00
N ALA A 107 14.49 -1.14 7.68
CA ALA A 107 15.53 -0.37 6.98
C ALA A 107 15.39 1.14 7.21
N LYS A 108 14.17 1.67 7.30
CA LYS A 108 13.90 3.07 7.65
C LYS A 108 14.08 3.41 9.14
N GLY A 109 14.41 2.43 9.99
CA GLY A 109 14.40 2.60 11.45
C GLY A 109 12.99 2.76 12.03
N GLU A 110 11.96 2.52 11.22
CA GLU A 110 10.57 2.50 11.64
C GLU A 110 10.29 1.16 12.31
N THR A 111 10.16 1.15 13.64
CA THR A 111 9.62 -0.03 14.30
C THR A 111 8.16 -0.20 13.86
N VAL A 112 7.64 -1.43 13.75
CA VAL A 112 6.23 -1.74 13.43
C VAL A 112 5.21 -0.92 14.28
N LYS A 113 5.71 -0.33 15.39
CA LYS A 113 5.06 0.60 16.31
C LYS A 113 4.91 2.06 15.82
N THR A 114 5.22 2.44 14.57
CA THR A 114 5.37 3.88 14.23
C THR A 114 4.06 4.69 14.19
N ILE A 115 2.89 4.04 14.02
CA ILE A 115 1.56 4.66 14.29
C ILE A 115 1.07 4.29 15.70
N GLN A 116 1.94 4.30 16.71
CA GLN A 116 1.50 4.27 18.13
C GLN A 116 1.05 5.65 18.60
N ASN A 117 0.19 6.31 17.81
CA ASN A 117 -0.54 7.47 18.31
C ASN A 117 -2.04 7.17 18.18
N PRO A 118 -2.73 6.86 19.29
CA PRO A 118 -4.15 6.54 19.29
C PRO A 118 -5.00 7.57 18.57
N LEU A 119 -4.60 8.85 18.61
CA LEU A 119 -5.32 9.93 17.93
C LEU A 119 -5.20 9.82 16.41
N VAL A 120 -4.01 9.53 15.89
CA VAL A 120 -3.80 9.29 14.45
C VAL A 120 -4.52 8.02 14.00
N THR A 121 -4.46 6.94 14.79
CA THR A 121 -5.17 5.70 14.48
C THR A 121 -6.69 5.90 14.46
N ASN A 122 -7.23 6.61 15.46
CA ASN A 122 -8.66 6.93 15.54
C ASN A 122 -9.10 7.88 14.42
N PHE A 123 -8.25 8.84 14.03
CA PHE A 123 -8.48 9.68 12.87
C PHE A 123 -8.61 8.84 11.60
N LEU A 124 -7.62 8.00 11.27
CA LEU A 124 -7.67 7.17 10.05
C LEU A 124 -8.86 6.20 10.06
N LYS A 125 -9.24 5.68 11.23
CA LYS A 125 -10.46 4.88 11.39
C LYS A 125 -11.73 5.68 11.11
N LEU A 126 -11.86 6.87 11.70
CA LEU A 126 -13.02 7.74 11.45
C LEU A 126 -13.14 8.12 9.98
N VAL A 127 -12.01 8.45 9.32
CA VAL A 127 -12.00 8.75 7.88
C VAL A 127 -12.53 7.55 7.11
N ARG A 128 -12.00 6.35 7.33
CA ARG A 128 -12.49 5.11 6.71
C ARG A 128 -13.99 4.89 6.88
N GLU A 129 -14.54 5.21 8.04
CA GLU A 129 -15.96 5.01 8.35
C GLU A 129 -16.89 6.09 7.76
N ASN A 130 -16.36 7.29 7.45
CA ASN A 130 -17.18 8.47 7.20
C ASN A 130 -16.84 9.21 5.89
N TYR A 131 -15.82 8.80 5.14
CA TYR A 131 -15.31 9.52 3.95
C TYR A 131 -16.37 9.75 2.87
N LYS A 132 -17.43 8.92 2.80
CA LYS A 132 -18.54 9.08 1.83
C LYS A 132 -19.47 10.25 2.14
N THR A 133 -19.48 10.72 3.39
CA THR A 133 -20.47 11.70 3.89
C THR A 133 -19.80 12.96 4.39
N TYR A 134 -18.62 12.85 5.02
CA TYR A 134 -17.95 13.95 5.67
C TYR A 134 -16.54 14.13 5.11
N HIS A 135 -16.32 15.27 4.44
CA HIS A 135 -15.07 15.55 3.73
C HIS A 135 -14.25 16.66 4.43
N SER A 136 -14.87 17.36 5.38
CA SER A 136 -14.21 18.43 6.13
C SER A 136 -13.36 17.86 7.26
N LEU A 137 -12.10 18.33 7.34
CA LEU A 137 -11.21 18.04 8.46
C LEU A 137 -11.82 18.45 9.81
N ASP A 138 -12.61 19.53 9.85
CA ASP A 138 -13.21 20.03 11.08
C ASP A 138 -14.17 19.02 11.70
N PHE A 139 -14.89 18.24 10.89
CA PHE A 139 -15.75 17.16 11.37
C PHE A 139 -14.94 16.13 12.17
N TYR A 140 -13.80 15.70 11.63
CA TYR A 140 -12.94 14.72 12.26
C TYR A 140 -12.23 15.28 13.50
N ALA A 141 -11.77 16.53 13.43
CA ALA A 141 -11.14 17.22 14.55
C ALA A 141 -12.12 17.37 15.73
N ASN A 142 -13.36 17.76 15.46
CA ASN A 142 -14.43 17.87 16.46
C ASN A 142 -14.76 16.50 17.09
N LYS A 143 -14.89 15.44 16.28
CA LYS A 143 -15.11 14.06 16.76
C LYS A 143 -13.99 13.53 17.66
N LEU A 144 -12.76 14.01 17.45
CA LEU A 144 -11.57 13.63 18.22
C LEU A 144 -11.26 14.62 19.36
N CYS A 145 -12.10 15.64 19.56
CA CYS A 145 -11.93 16.68 20.58
C CYS A 145 -10.57 17.40 20.49
N VAL A 146 -10.10 17.70 19.27
CA VAL A 146 -8.87 18.45 19.02
C VAL A 146 -9.08 19.54 17.96
N SER A 147 -8.17 20.50 17.87
CA SER A 147 -8.22 21.48 16.78
C SER A 147 -7.72 20.88 15.47
N SER A 148 -8.29 21.32 14.35
CA SER A 148 -7.89 20.91 12.99
C SER A 148 -6.41 21.17 12.73
N LYS A 149 -5.86 22.29 13.24
CA LYS A 149 -4.44 22.63 13.15
C LYS A 149 -3.55 21.60 13.87
N TYR A 150 -3.95 21.20 15.08
CA TYR A 150 -3.20 20.20 15.85
C TYR A 150 -3.27 18.83 15.18
N LEU A 151 -4.47 18.42 14.75
CA LEU A 151 -4.71 17.15 14.06
C LEU A 151 -3.86 17.06 12.78
N THR A 152 -3.89 18.07 11.91
CA THR A 152 -3.06 18.10 10.69
C THR A 152 -1.58 18.01 11.01
N THR A 153 -1.09 18.77 11.99
CA THR A 153 0.34 18.78 12.36
C THR A 153 0.77 17.41 12.88
N LEU A 154 -0.05 16.80 13.74
CA LEU A 154 0.24 15.50 14.34
C LEU A 154 0.23 14.39 13.28
N VAL A 155 -0.80 14.38 12.42
CA VAL A 155 -0.95 13.39 11.35
C VAL A 155 0.20 13.52 10.35
N LYS A 156 0.55 14.74 9.90
CA LYS A 156 1.70 14.96 9.02
C LYS A 156 3.00 14.48 9.63
N ARG A 157 3.25 14.78 10.91
CA ARG A 157 4.45 14.33 11.62
C ARG A 157 4.54 12.80 11.75
N LYS A 158 3.40 12.13 11.90
CA LYS A 158 3.35 10.68 12.14
C LYS A 158 3.22 9.84 10.87
N THR A 159 2.75 10.42 9.77
CA THR A 159 2.42 9.68 8.53
C THR A 159 3.08 10.26 7.28
N GLY A 160 3.78 11.40 7.39
CA GLY A 160 4.31 12.15 6.25
C GLY A 160 3.26 12.89 5.42
N THR A 161 1.97 12.60 5.60
CA THR A 161 0.84 13.12 4.79
C THR A 161 -0.08 13.98 5.66
N THR A 162 -0.65 15.08 5.14
CA THR A 162 -1.53 15.93 5.95
C THR A 162 -2.87 15.24 6.20
N ALA A 163 -3.61 15.69 7.23
CA ALA A 163 -4.92 15.12 7.53
C ALA A 163 -5.94 15.36 6.40
N THR A 164 -5.87 16.49 5.71
CA THR A 164 -6.73 16.78 4.55
C THR A 164 -6.42 15.83 3.39
N ASP A 165 -5.13 15.67 3.03
CA ASP A 165 -4.72 14.74 1.96
C ASP A 165 -5.15 13.31 2.28
N TRP A 166 -5.15 12.92 3.56
CA TRP A 166 -5.65 11.62 3.99
C TRP A 166 -7.14 11.40 3.71
N ILE A 167 -7.96 12.43 3.92
CA ILE A 167 -9.39 12.39 3.63
C ILE A 167 -9.59 12.26 2.12
N GLU A 168 -8.89 13.07 1.33
CA GLU A 168 -8.93 13.02 -0.14
C GLU A 168 -8.50 11.66 -0.69
N LYS A 169 -7.39 11.10 -0.20
CA LYS A 169 -6.92 9.77 -0.60
C LYS A 169 -7.97 8.69 -0.30
N TYR A 170 -8.67 8.76 0.83
CA TYR A 170 -9.74 7.82 1.14
C TYR A 170 -10.96 7.95 0.22
N ILE A 171 -11.31 9.17 -0.19
CA ILE A 171 -12.38 9.42 -1.16
C ILE A 171 -12.02 8.82 -2.52
N ILE A 172 -10.77 9.04 -2.97
CA ILE A 172 -10.30 8.55 -4.27
C ILE A 172 -10.22 7.01 -4.28
N LEU A 173 -9.63 6.41 -3.24
CA LEU A 173 -9.38 4.97 -3.15
C LEU A 173 -10.64 4.11 -3.21
N GLU A 174 -11.78 4.61 -2.72
CA GLU A 174 -13.02 3.84 -2.65
C GLU A 174 -14.08 4.33 -3.63
N ALA A 175 -13.75 5.33 -4.46
CA ALA A 175 -14.51 5.71 -5.64
C ALA A 175 -14.11 4.90 -6.90
N GLN A 176 -13.06 4.07 -6.81
CA GLN A 176 -12.57 3.16 -7.86
C GLN A 176 -13.15 1.75 -7.74
#